data_AF-A0A965ACV7-F1
#
_entry.id   AF-A0A965ACV7-F1
#
_cell.length_a   1.000
_cell.length_b   1.000
_cell.length_c   1.000
_cell.angle_alpha   90.00
_cell.angle_beta   90.00
_cell.angle_gamma   90.00
#
_symmetry.space_group_name_H-M   'P 1'
#
loop_
_entity.id
_entity.type
_entity.pdbx_description
1 polymer ?
#
loop_
_entity_poly.entity_id
_entity_poly.type
_entity_poly.pdbx_seq_one_letter_code
_entity_poly.pdbx_strand_id
1 'polypeptide(L)'
;EIGGKTGTTDNASDGWYMGITKDLVSGAWVGGDERSIHYRSWSSGQGGKTARPIWSNFMMKVYADESLPYKKGKFKTPDSGIDITLDCEQYETVEDPDNTDSWSQDDIR
;
A
#
# COMPACT_ATOMS: atom_id res chain seq x y z
N GLU A 1 7.14 10.27 8.95
CA GLU A 1 6.50 9.74 7.73
C GLU A 1 6.10 8.30 7.97
N ILE A 2 5.00 7.90 7.36
CA ILE A 2 4.47 6.54 7.40
C ILE A 2 4.02 6.24 5.97
N GLY A 3 4.46 5.11 5.43
CA GLY A 3 3.92 4.53 4.21
C GLY A 3 3.02 3.36 4.56
N GLY A 4 2.02 3.08 3.75
CA GLY A 4 1.22 1.89 3.97
C GLY A 4 0.21 1.62 2.88
N LYS A 5 -0.23 0.36 2.83
CA LYS A 5 -1.16 -0.13 1.81
C LYS A 5 -2.17 -1.07 2.43
N THR A 6 -3.43 -0.87 2.05
CA THR A 6 -4.52 -1.80 2.33
C THR A 6 -4.56 -2.90 1.29
N GLY A 7 -4.99 -4.09 1.70
CA GLY A 7 -5.48 -5.12 0.79
C GLY A 7 -6.74 -5.78 1.34
N THR A 8 -7.54 -6.29 0.41
CA THR A 8 -8.84 -6.92 0.68
C THR A 8 -9.03 -7.99 -0.38
N THR A 9 -9.37 -9.22 0.02
CA THR A 9 -9.80 -10.25 -0.95
C THR A 9 -11.11 -9.85 -1.63
N ASP A 10 -11.35 -10.34 -2.84
CA ASP A 10 -12.55 -10.04 -3.60
C ASP A 10 -13.84 -10.47 -2.89
N ASN A 11 -13.85 -11.63 -2.22
CA ASN A 11 -14.99 -12.10 -1.45
C ASN A 11 -15.08 -11.49 -0.04
N ALA A 12 -14.19 -10.55 0.31
CA ALA A 12 -14.15 -9.94 1.63
C ALA A 12 -14.03 -10.96 2.78
N SER A 13 -13.30 -12.06 2.57
CA SER A 13 -12.91 -13.01 3.61
C SER A 13 -11.76 -12.46 4.46
N ASP A 14 -10.86 -11.73 3.81
CA ASP A 14 -9.62 -11.24 4.41
C ASP A 14 -9.42 -9.74 4.14
N GLY A 15 -8.98 -9.03 5.17
CA GLY A 15 -8.49 -7.67 5.09
C GLY A 15 -7.12 -7.55 5.75
N TRP A 16 -6.19 -6.86 5.10
CA TRP A 16 -4.86 -6.60 5.67
C TRP A 16 -4.43 -5.15 5.48
N TYR A 17 -3.50 -4.75 6.34
CA TYR A 17 -2.80 -3.48 6.22
C TYR A 17 -1.32 -3.72 6.51
N MET A 18 -0.47 -3.34 5.57
CA MET A 18 0.98 -3.29 5.75
C MET A 18 1.39 -1.83 5.89
N GLY A 19 2.17 -1.53 6.93
CA GLY A 19 2.72 -0.21 7.20
C GLY A 19 4.24 -0.26 7.32
N ILE A 20 4.89 0.80 6.84
CA ILE A 20 6.32 1.00 6.92
C ILE A 20 6.62 2.38 7.50
N THR A 21 7.65 2.42 8.32
CA THR A 21 8.22 3.62 8.94
C THR A 21 9.73 3.54 8.79
N LYS A 22 10.49 4.56 9.18
CA LYS A 22 11.95 4.53 9.05
C LYS A 22 12.62 3.38 9.83
N ASP A 23 11.98 2.88 10.90
CA ASP A 23 12.55 1.87 11.80
C ASP A 23 11.83 0.51 11.75
N LEU A 24 10.59 0.47 11.25
CA LEU A 24 9.71 -0.68 11.39
C LEU A 24 8.89 -0.93 10.12
N VAL A 25 8.80 -2.21 9.75
CA VAL A 25 7.78 -2.77 8.89
C VAL A 25 6.88 -3.64 9.75
N SER A 26 5.57 -3.42 9.70
CA SER A 26 4.61 -4.21 10.47
C SER A 26 3.30 -4.32 9.71
N GLY A 27 2.53 -5.34 10.04
CA GLY A 27 1.25 -5.61 9.39
C GLY A 27 0.21 -6.13 10.35
N ALA A 28 -1.05 -5.95 9.98
CA ALA A 28 -2.17 -6.59 10.62
C ALA A 28 -3.00 -7.30 9.55
N TRP A 29 -3.55 -8.46 9.90
CA TRP A 29 -4.49 -9.22 9.09
C TRP A 29 -5.71 -9.54 9.95
N VAL A 30 -6.87 -9.53 9.32
CA VAL A 30 -8.15 -9.93 9.92
C VAL A 30 -8.87 -10.82 8.92
N GLY A 31 -9.24 -12.02 9.37
CA GLY A 31 -10.00 -13.01 8.62
C GLY A 31 -10.39 -14.17 9.53
N GLY A 32 -11.13 -15.13 8.97
CA GLY A 32 -11.44 -16.39 9.64
C GLY A 32 -10.40 -17.47 9.33
N ASP A 33 -10.32 -18.49 10.18
CA ASP A 33 -9.49 -19.68 9.92
C ASP A 33 -9.96 -20.42 8.65
N GLU A 34 -11.27 -20.39 8.40
CA GLU A 34 -11.90 -20.92 7.19
C GLU A 34 -12.33 -19.79 6.27
N ARG A 35 -11.96 -19.85 4.98
CA ARG A 35 -12.19 -18.77 3.99
C ARG A 35 -13.66 -18.58 3.62
N SER A 36 -14.50 -19.59 3.88
CA SER A 36 -15.96 -19.44 3.74
C SER A 36 -16.56 -18.47 4.75
N ILE A 37 -15.85 -18.15 5.84
CA ILE A 37 -16.24 -17.09 6.77
C ILE A 37 -15.81 -15.76 6.17
N HIS A 38 -16.77 -14.91 5.85
CA HIS A 38 -16.50 -13.61 5.26
C HIS A 38 -17.45 -12.54 5.76
N TYR A 39 -17.05 -11.28 5.57
CA TYR A 39 -17.90 -10.15 5.89
C TYR A 39 -19.12 -10.13 4.96
N ARG A 40 -20.24 -9.60 5.47
CA ARG A 40 -21.51 -9.53 4.71
C ARG A 40 -21.42 -8.64 3.47
N SER A 41 -20.48 -7.71 3.43
CA SER A 41 -20.25 -6.82 2.29
C SER A 41 -18.77 -6.55 2.11
N TRP A 42 -18.36 -6.35 0.86
CA TRP A 42 -16.98 -5.94 0.57
C TRP A 42 -16.58 -4.66 1.31
N SER A 43 -17.49 -3.68 1.35
CA SER A 43 -17.28 -2.40 2.03
C SER A 43 -17.04 -2.51 3.54
N SER A 44 -17.48 -3.60 4.19
CA SER A 44 -17.24 -3.85 5.62
C SER A 44 -15.97 -4.68 5.86
N GLY A 45 -15.61 -5.57 4.93
CA GLY A 45 -14.39 -6.38 5.02
C GLY A 45 -13.11 -5.69 4.53
N GLN A 46 -13.20 -4.47 3.99
CA GLN A 46 -12.03 -3.72 3.52
C GLN A 46 -10.94 -3.63 4.60
N GLY A 47 -9.68 -3.91 4.22
CA GLY A 47 -8.52 -3.79 5.09
C GLY A 47 -8.37 -2.40 5.75
N GLY A 48 -8.92 -1.35 5.11
CA GLY A 48 -8.97 0.00 5.68
C GLY A 48 -9.91 0.18 6.87
N LYS A 49 -10.92 -0.68 7.01
CA LYS A 49 -11.89 -0.70 8.13
C LYS A 49 -11.61 -1.79 9.15
N THR A 50 -10.92 -2.87 8.76
CA THR A 50 -10.63 -4.02 9.61
C THR A 50 -9.20 -3.95 10.17
N ALA A 51 -8.19 -4.25 9.35
CA ALA A 51 -6.80 -4.38 9.77
C ALA A 51 -6.10 -3.03 10.09
N ARG A 52 -6.37 -1.97 9.32
CA ARG A 52 -5.71 -0.66 9.49
C ARG A 52 -5.92 -0.06 10.89
N PRO A 53 -7.13 -0.03 11.48
CA PRO A 53 -7.31 0.43 12.86
C PRO A 53 -6.50 -0.35 13.90
N ILE A 54 -6.35 -1.66 13.72
CA ILE A 54 -5.52 -2.51 14.61
C ILE A 54 -4.06 -2.06 14.52
N TRP A 55 -3.54 -1.95 13.30
CA TRP A 55 -2.17 -1.49 13.05
C TRP A 55 -1.93 -0.08 13.62
N SER A 56 -2.88 0.83 13.45
CA SER A 56 -2.79 2.20 13.97
C SER A 56 -2.71 2.22 15.50
N ASN A 57 -3.57 1.45 16.18
CA ASN A 57 -3.53 1.34 17.64
C ASN A 57 -2.23 0.69 18.14
N PHE A 58 -1.72 -0.33 17.45
CA PHE A 58 -0.44 -0.94 17.74
C PHE A 58 0.70 0.09 17.65
N MET A 59 0.80 0.82 16.53
CA MET A 59 1.86 1.81 16.35
C MET A 59 1.75 3.01 17.30
N MET A 60 0.54 3.42 17.68
CA MET A 60 0.35 4.44 18.72
C MET A 60 0.93 4.00 20.06
N LYS A 61 0.75 2.73 20.44
CA LYS A 61 1.36 2.16 21.65
C LYS A 61 2.88 2.07 21.53
N VAL A 62 3.39 1.60 20.40
CA VAL A 62 4.85 1.53 20.13
C VAL A 62 5.50 2.90 20.28
N TYR A 63 4.87 3.96 19.77
CA TYR A 63 5.43 5.31 19.87
C TYR A 63 5.22 5.99 21.23
N ALA A 64 4.27 5.52 22.04
CA ALA A 64 4.04 6.04 23.39
C ALA A 64 4.96 5.39 24.43
N ASP A 65 5.52 4.21 24.12
CA ASP A 65 6.45 3.51 25.01
C ASP A 65 7.88 4.09 24.90
N GLU A 66 8.32 4.76 25.95
CA GLU A 66 9.65 5.37 26.01
C GLU A 66 10.79 4.35 26.13
N SER A 67 10.49 3.12 26.57
CA SER A 67 11.48 2.04 26.67
C SER A 67 11.88 1.47 25.31
N LEU A 68 11.06 1.72 24.28
CA LEU A 68 11.33 1.27 22.92
C LEU A 68 12.22 2.27 22.15
N PRO A 69 13.15 1.77 21.32
CA PRO A 69 14.08 2.62 20.56
C PRO A 69 13.43 3.29 19.33
N TYR A 70 12.15 3.08 19.08
CA TYR A 70 11.47 3.52 17.86
C TYR A 70 10.93 4.93 18.00
N LYS A 71 11.25 5.81 17.04
CA LYS A 71 10.80 7.21 17.05
C LYS A 71 10.21 7.60 15.70
N LYS A 72 9.23 8.51 15.74
CA LYS A 72 8.67 9.10 14.52
C LYS A 72 9.77 9.87 13.78
N GLY A 73 9.92 9.63 12.49
CA GLY A 73 10.92 10.33 11.66
C GLY A 73 10.61 10.19 10.18
N LYS A 74 11.43 10.81 9.33
CA LYS A 74 11.32 10.76 7.87
C LYS A 74 12.02 9.52 7.32
N PHE A 75 11.62 9.08 6.12
CA PHE A 75 12.37 8.09 5.37
C PHE A 75 13.73 8.66 4.95
N LYS A 76 14.75 7.80 4.83
CA LYS A 76 16.03 8.21 4.25
C LYS A 76 15.81 8.47 2.77
N THR A 77 15.98 9.72 2.34
CA THR A 77 16.05 10.05 0.91
C THR A 77 17.29 9.40 0.31
N PRO A 78 17.19 8.76 -0.86
CA PRO A 78 18.37 8.28 -1.59
C PRO A 78 19.37 9.41 -1.82
N ASP A 79 20.67 9.08 -1.74
CA ASP A 79 21.75 10.06 -1.93
C ASP A 79 21.88 10.49 -3.42
N SER A 80 21.45 9.62 -4.33
CA SER A 80 21.28 9.92 -5.75
C SER A 80 19.94 10.60 -6.01
N GLY A 81 19.95 11.68 -6.80
CA GLY A 81 18.73 12.29 -7.32
C GLY A 81 17.94 11.36 -8.23
N ILE A 82 16.75 11.80 -8.65
CA ILE A 82 15.95 11.10 -9.63
C ILE A 82 16.55 11.38 -11.01
N ASP A 83 17.03 10.34 -11.69
CA ASP A 83 17.61 10.43 -13.05
C ASP A 83 16.56 10.23 -14.16
N ILE A 84 15.33 9.89 -13.78
CA ILE A 84 14.24 9.75 -14.74
C ILE A 84 13.52 11.08 -14.93
N THR A 85 13.27 11.44 -16.18
CA THR A 85 12.34 12.52 -16.53
C THR A 85 10.96 12.16 -15.99
N LEU A 86 10.31 13.09 -15.29
CA LEU A 86 8.94 12.90 -14.78
C LEU A 86 7.90 13.66 -15.62
N ASP A 87 8.37 14.35 -16.66
CA ASP A 87 7.55 15.06 -17.62
C ASP A 87 6.99 14.06 -18.66
N CYS A 88 5.70 13.76 -18.54
CA CYS A 88 5.02 12.83 -19.44
C CYS A 88 5.06 13.28 -20.89
N GLU A 89 5.07 14.59 -21.16
CA GLU A 89 5.08 15.14 -22.53
C GLU A 89 6.34 14.73 -23.29
N GLN A 90 7.46 14.57 -22.57
CA GLN A 90 8.72 14.14 -23.17
C GLN A 90 8.71 12.66 -23.59
N TYR A 91 7.87 11.82 -22.99
CA TYR A 91 7.70 10.41 -23.39
C TYR A 91 6.77 10.23 -24.59
N GLU A 92 5.89 11.19 -24.89
CA GLU A 92 5.05 11.15 -26.09
C GLU A 92 5.85 11.43 -27.36
N THR A 93 6.99 12.12 -27.24
CA THR A 93 7.84 12.51 -28.38
C THR A 93 8.93 11.50 -28.73
N VAL A 94 9.10 10.45 -27.93
CA VAL A 94 10.06 9.38 -28.25
C VAL A 94 9.36 8.40 -29.19
N GLU A 95 9.68 8.47 -30.48
CA GLU A 95 9.35 7.36 -31.40
C GLU A 95 10.09 6.12 -30.89
N ASP A 96 9.33 5.22 -30.25
CA ASP A 96 9.81 3.90 -29.87
C ASP A 96 9.90 3.05 -31.15
N PRO A 97 11.10 2.69 -31.63
CA PRO A 97 11.27 1.93 -32.86
C PRO A 97 10.74 0.48 -32.75
N ASP A 98 10.38 0.00 -31.56
CA ASP A 98 9.81 -1.33 -31.30
C ASP A 98 8.31 -1.29 -30.89
N ASN A 99 7.67 -0.12 -30.90
CA ASN A 99 6.24 -0.01 -30.57
C ASN A 99 5.35 -0.51 -31.72
N THR A 100 5.19 -1.83 -31.78
CA THR A 100 4.22 -2.52 -32.66
C THR A 100 2.86 -2.75 -32.00
N ASP A 101 2.67 -2.33 -30.75
CA ASP A 101 1.41 -2.52 -30.03
C ASP A 101 0.58 -1.24 -30.03
N SER A 102 -0.09 -0.99 -31.17
CA SER A 102 -1.16 0.00 -31.25
C SER A 102 -2.38 -0.52 -30.47
N TRP A 103 -2.45 -0.24 -29.17
CA TRP A 103 -3.71 -0.39 -28.43
C TRP A 103 -4.65 0.74 -28.85
N SER A 104 -5.74 0.38 -29.52
CA SER A 104 -6.74 1.33 -29.95
C SER A 104 -7.65 1.67 -28.77
N GLN A 105 -8.20 2.89 -28.76
CA GLN A 105 -9.12 3.33 -27.72
C GLN A 105 -10.44 2.55 -27.68
N ASP A 106 -10.65 1.63 -28.64
CA ASP A 106 -11.76 0.67 -28.70
C ASP A 106 -11.52 -0.60 -27.86
N ASP A 107 -10.28 -0.86 -27.42
CA ASP A 107 -9.92 -2.03 -26.58
C ASP A 107 -10.26 -1.82 -25.08
N ILE A 108 -10.76 -0.64 -24.72
CA ILE A 108 -11.20 -0.27 -23.36
C ILE A 108 -12.74 -0.16 -23.35
N ARG A 109 -13.43 -1.27 -23.57
CA ARG A 109 -14.87 -1.42 -23.30
C ARG A 109 -15.13 -2.50 -22.27
#